data_AF-A0AAW2J976-F1
#
_entry.id   AF-A0AAW2J976-F1
#
_cell.length_a   1.000
_cell.length_b   1.000
_cell.length_c   1.000
_cell.angle_alpha   90.00
_cell.angle_beta   90.00
_cell.angle_gamma   90.00
#
_symmetry.space_group_name_H-M   'P 1'
#
loop_
_entity.id
_entity.type
_entity.pdbx_description
1 polymer ?
#
loop_
_entity_poly.entity_id
_entity_poly.type
_entity_poly.pdbx_seq_one_letter_code
_entity_poly.pdbx_strand_id
1 'polypeptide(L)'
;MREHLLAALQFQEGHLPLRYLGLPLLASRLSISDCQPLLLKIDSRIKGWDSIQLSFAGRLQLIKSVLMSLNVYWAMAFILPKGVIRAVEKRMRHFLWKGNSAVGYPKVAWSDVCRPMEEGGLGIRDILALNKALMSRHLWNVIQSNQSSIWVQWIAHTHLRHKSVWTVDAKGGSWGWRKLLRLRSALLPYIEFKVGNGEIFSIWHDPWHSSAL
;
A
#
# COMPACT_ATOMS: atom_id res chain seq x y z
N MET A 1 11.25 26.72 22.32
CA MET A 1 12.05 25.60 21.76
C MET A 1 12.04 25.58 20.23
N ARG A 2 10.87 25.54 19.56
CA ARG A 2 10.77 25.52 18.08
C ARG A 2 11.48 26.69 17.38
N GLU A 3 11.17 27.93 17.79
CA GLU A 3 11.76 29.14 17.20
C GLU A 3 13.28 29.22 17.39
N HIS A 4 13.78 28.76 18.54
CA HIS A 4 15.22 28.66 18.81
C HIS A 4 15.92 27.68 17.86
N LEU A 5 15.30 26.53 17.56
CA LEU A 5 15.86 25.56 16.61
C LEU A 5 15.88 26.11 15.17
N LEU A 6 14.83 26.83 14.76
CA LEU A 6 14.79 27.48 13.44
C LEU A 6 15.88 28.55 13.31
N ALA A 7 16.10 29.36 14.35
CA ALA A 7 17.14 30.37 14.38
C ALA A 7 18.56 29.77 14.35
N ALA A 8 18.78 28.67 15.10
CA ALA A 8 20.09 28.01 15.18
C ALA A 8 20.45 27.23 13.90
N LEU A 9 19.48 26.55 13.29
CA LEU A 9 19.71 25.69 12.12
C LEU A 9 19.53 26.42 10.78
N GLN A 10 19.00 27.65 10.80
CA GLN A 10 18.68 28.44 9.61
C GLN A 10 17.80 27.72 8.58
N PHE A 11 16.98 26.76 9.03
CA PHE A 11 16.04 26.07 8.16
C PHE A 11 14.73 26.86 7.99
N GLN A 12 14.18 26.81 6.78
CA GLN A 12 12.83 27.33 6.51
C GLN A 12 11.77 26.39 7.09
N GLU A 13 10.77 26.96 7.75
CA GLU A 13 9.64 26.20 8.28
C GLU A 13 8.79 25.66 7.12
N GLY A 14 8.68 24.32 7.04
CA GLY A 14 7.79 23.64 6.10
C GLY A 14 6.38 23.47 6.68
N HIS A 15 5.36 23.58 5.83
CA HIS A 15 3.98 23.26 6.19
C HIS A 15 3.54 21.93 5.57
N LEU A 16 2.75 21.16 6.32
CA LEU A 16 2.10 19.96 5.81
C LEU A 16 0.79 20.35 5.10
N PRO A 17 0.39 19.65 4.03
CA PRO A 17 1.06 18.48 3.44
C PRO A 17 2.25 18.86 2.54
N LEU A 18 3.39 18.19 2.72
CA LEU A 18 4.59 18.37 1.90
C LEU A 18 4.81 17.13 1.01
N ARG A 19 5.42 17.29 -0.17
CA ARG A 19 5.75 16.16 -1.04
C ARG A 19 7.16 15.68 -0.81
N TYR A 20 7.32 14.38 -0.57
CA TYR A 20 8.61 13.71 -0.45
C TYR A 20 8.66 12.52 -1.39
N LEU A 21 9.67 12.48 -2.26
CA LEU A 21 9.83 11.46 -3.32
C LEU A 21 8.59 11.31 -4.24
N GLY A 22 7.73 12.32 -4.32
CA GLY A 22 6.50 12.27 -5.12
C GLY A 22 5.29 11.68 -4.38
N LEU A 23 5.41 11.39 -3.09
CA LEU A 23 4.31 11.01 -2.20
C LEU A 23 4.00 12.14 -1.22
N PRO A 24 2.73 12.31 -0.81
CA PRO A 24 2.37 13.28 0.22
C PRO A 24 2.81 12.76 1.59
N LEU A 25 3.62 13.53 2.31
CA LEU A 25 3.83 13.32 3.75
C LEU A 25 2.66 13.91 4.50
N LEU A 26 1.98 13.06 5.26
CA LEU A 26 0.73 13.37 5.95
C LEU A 26 0.85 13.00 7.42
N ALA A 27 0.39 13.88 8.30
CA ALA A 27 0.17 13.55 9.71
C ALA A 27 -1.20 12.87 9.93
N SER A 28 -2.10 12.97 8.94
CA SER A 28 -3.48 12.49 8.98
C SER A 28 -3.69 11.24 8.14
N ARG A 29 -4.93 10.74 8.13
CA ARG A 29 -5.35 9.64 7.25
C ARG A 29 -5.28 10.08 5.78
N LEU A 30 -4.71 9.23 4.94
CA LEU A 30 -4.71 9.40 3.48
C LEU A 30 -6.15 9.51 2.95
N SER A 31 -6.47 10.69 2.40
CA SER A 31 -7.75 10.99 1.78
C SER A 31 -7.72 10.72 0.26
N ILE A 32 -8.88 10.81 -0.39
CA ILE A 32 -8.95 10.68 -1.86
C ILE A 32 -8.26 11.86 -2.54
N SER A 33 -8.39 13.08 -1.98
CA SER A 33 -7.75 14.29 -2.51
C SER A 33 -6.22 14.21 -2.46
N ASP A 34 -5.66 13.57 -1.42
CA ASP A 34 -4.21 13.37 -1.32
C ASP A 34 -3.67 12.45 -2.42
N CYS A 35 -4.51 11.54 -2.95
CA CYS A 35 -4.19 10.66 -4.05
C CYS A 35 -4.46 11.27 -5.44
N GLN A 36 -4.91 12.52 -5.51
CA GLN A 36 -5.12 13.21 -6.78
C GLN A 36 -3.87 13.24 -7.68
N PRO A 37 -2.63 13.41 -7.16
CA PRO A 37 -1.43 13.34 -7.98
C PRO A 37 -1.23 11.98 -8.68
N LEU A 38 -1.61 10.87 -8.03
CA LEU A 38 -1.57 9.54 -8.65
C LEU A 38 -2.55 9.47 -9.83
N LEU A 39 -3.80 9.91 -9.60
CA LEU A 39 -4.85 9.89 -10.62
C LEU A 39 -4.47 10.75 -11.84
N LEU A 40 -3.98 11.96 -11.60
CA LEU A 40 -3.51 12.86 -12.66
C LEU A 40 -2.33 12.28 -13.44
N LYS A 41 -1.39 11.61 -12.75
CA LYS A 41 -0.26 10.96 -13.42
C LYS A 41 -0.70 9.81 -14.31
N ILE A 42 -1.68 9.02 -13.86
CA ILE A 42 -2.29 7.96 -14.68
C ILE A 42 -3.04 8.57 -15.88
N ASP A 43 -3.84 9.60 -15.66
CA ASP A 43 -4.59 10.29 -16.72
C ASP A 43 -3.63 10.90 -17.76
N SER A 44 -2.52 11.49 -17.32
CA SER A 44 -1.48 12.02 -18.21
C SER A 44 -0.82 10.92 -19.05
N ARG A 45 -0.52 9.76 -18.47
CA ARG A 45 0.02 8.61 -19.22
C ARG A 45 -0.97 8.10 -20.25
N ILE A 46 -2.24 7.90 -19.86
CA ILE A 46 -3.30 7.43 -20.75
C ILE A 46 -3.49 8.40 -21.91
N LYS A 47 -3.64 9.70 -21.63
CA LYS A 47 -3.77 10.74 -22.67
C LYS A 47 -2.59 10.77 -23.64
N GLY A 48 -1.37 10.56 -23.13
CA GLY A 48 -0.18 10.48 -23.96
C GLY A 48 -0.17 9.29 -24.92
N TRP A 49 -0.92 8.24 -24.60
CA TRP A 49 -1.08 7.05 -25.46
C TRP A 49 -2.33 7.09 -26.32
N ASP A 50 -3.31 7.95 -26.01
CA ASP A 50 -4.53 8.07 -26.82
C ASP A 50 -4.21 8.54 -28.25
N SER A 51 -3.15 9.31 -28.46
CA SER A 51 -2.68 9.68 -29.81
C SER A 51 -2.11 8.51 -30.62
N ILE A 52 -1.82 7.38 -29.98
CA ILE A 52 -1.25 6.18 -30.60
C ILE A 52 -2.37 5.16 -30.77
N GLN A 53 -2.58 4.65 -31.99
CA GLN A 53 -3.53 3.57 -32.22
C GLN A 53 -2.97 2.24 -31.71
N LEU A 54 -3.28 1.93 -30.45
CA LEU A 54 -2.81 0.72 -29.78
C LEU A 54 -3.82 -0.43 -29.92
N SER A 55 -3.30 -1.61 -30.22
CA SER A 55 -4.08 -2.85 -30.14
C SER A 55 -4.53 -3.11 -28.69
N PHE A 56 -5.52 -4.01 -28.52
CA PHE A 56 -5.95 -4.44 -27.18
C PHE A 56 -4.78 -5.00 -26.36
N ALA A 57 -3.94 -5.84 -26.99
CA ALA A 57 -2.75 -6.40 -26.35
C ALA A 57 -1.72 -5.32 -25.97
N GLY A 58 -1.51 -4.31 -26.83
CA GLY A 58 -0.62 -3.18 -26.53
C GLY A 58 -1.08 -2.38 -25.30
N ARG A 59 -2.39 -2.09 -25.21
CA ARG A 59 -2.97 -1.41 -24.05
C ARG A 59 -2.86 -2.24 -22.77
N LEU A 60 -3.11 -3.54 -22.86
CA LEU A 60 -2.92 -4.47 -21.75
C LEU A 60 -1.47 -4.45 -21.25
N GLN A 61 -0.50 -4.46 -22.16
CA GLN A 61 0.92 -4.44 -21.80
C GLN A 61 1.30 -3.14 -21.09
N LEU A 62 0.82 -1.98 -21.55
CA LEU A 62 1.07 -0.69 -20.90
C LEU A 62 0.43 -0.59 -19.50
N ILE A 63 -0.74 -1.20 -19.31
CA ILE A 63 -1.34 -1.32 -17.98
C ILE A 63 -0.41 -2.12 -17.06
N LYS A 64 0.03 -3.29 -17.51
CA LYS A 64 0.89 -4.19 -16.71
C LYS A 64 2.24 -3.58 -16.36
N SER A 65 2.90 -2.90 -17.31
CA SER A 65 4.26 -2.39 -17.12
C SER A 65 4.30 -1.01 -16.47
N VAL A 66 3.42 -0.08 -16.90
CA VAL A 66 3.48 1.33 -16.49
C VAL A 66 2.41 1.69 -15.46
N LEU A 67 1.13 1.42 -15.72
CA LEU A 67 0.09 1.86 -14.79
C LEU A 67 0.15 1.07 -13.48
N MET A 68 0.42 -0.23 -13.53
CA MET A 68 0.58 -1.04 -12.33
C MET A 68 1.81 -0.64 -11.52
N SER A 69 2.93 -0.25 -12.14
CA SER A 69 4.12 0.19 -11.38
C SER A 69 3.88 1.51 -10.63
N LEU A 70 3.11 2.44 -11.21
CA LEU A 70 2.66 3.65 -10.50
C LEU A 70 1.82 3.31 -9.27
N ASN A 71 0.91 2.34 -9.39
CA ASN A 71 0.07 1.90 -8.28
C ASN A 71 0.87 1.15 -7.21
N VAL A 72 1.80 0.28 -7.62
CA VAL A 72 2.73 -0.41 -6.70
C VAL A 72 3.49 0.61 -5.87
N TYR A 73 4.04 1.66 -6.49
CA TYR A 73 4.81 2.68 -5.79
C TYR A 73 4.02 3.34 -4.64
N TRP A 74 2.76 3.71 -4.89
CA TRP A 74 1.88 4.27 -3.87
C TRP A 74 1.44 3.23 -2.84
N ALA A 75 1.11 2.01 -3.29
CA ALA A 75 0.66 0.91 -2.44
C ALA A 75 1.77 0.34 -1.55
N MET A 76 3.05 0.60 -1.86
CA MET A 76 4.18 0.27 -0.99
C MET A 76 4.29 1.20 0.22
N ALA A 77 3.86 2.45 0.08
CA ALA A 77 3.96 3.45 1.14
C ALA A 77 2.68 3.59 1.98
N PHE A 78 1.51 3.41 1.35
CA PHE A 78 0.22 3.69 1.99
C PHE A 78 -0.78 2.55 1.84
N ILE A 79 -1.70 2.47 2.81
CA ILE A 79 -2.94 1.71 2.68
C ILE A 79 -3.92 2.56 1.87
N LEU A 80 -4.12 2.19 0.61
CA LEU A 80 -4.91 2.99 -0.33
C LEU A 80 -6.41 2.94 0.01
N PRO A 81 -7.11 4.09 0.02
CA PRO A 81 -8.56 4.09 0.17
C PRO A 81 -9.23 3.33 -0.99
N LYS A 82 -10.24 2.52 -0.68
CA LYS A 82 -11.01 1.78 -1.69
C LYS A 82 -11.57 2.68 -2.81
N GLY A 83 -11.91 3.93 -2.48
CA GLY A 83 -12.35 4.92 -3.48
C GLY A 83 -11.28 5.26 -4.51
N VAL A 84 -10.02 5.40 -4.08
CA VAL A 84 -8.87 5.64 -4.98
C VAL A 84 -8.63 4.42 -5.85
N ILE A 85 -8.64 3.22 -5.26
CA ILE A 85 -8.48 1.95 -6.01
C ILE A 85 -9.54 1.85 -7.12
N ARG A 86 -10.82 2.05 -6.78
CA ARG A 86 -11.91 2.05 -7.77
C ARG A 86 -11.72 3.12 -8.86
N ALA A 87 -11.24 4.30 -8.49
CA ALA A 87 -11.00 5.39 -9.44
C ALA A 87 -9.84 5.07 -10.42
N VAL A 88 -8.81 4.35 -9.96
CA VAL A 88 -7.72 3.84 -10.79
C VAL A 88 -8.24 2.72 -11.70
N GLU A 89 -8.91 1.71 -11.14
CA GLU A 89 -9.44 0.57 -11.92
C GLU A 89 -10.41 1.04 -13.00
N LYS A 90 -11.24 2.04 -12.71
CA LYS A 90 -12.13 2.67 -13.70
C LYS A 90 -11.34 3.22 -14.90
N ARG A 91 -10.20 3.88 -14.67
CA ARG A 91 -9.34 4.43 -15.73
C ARG A 91 -8.66 3.33 -16.53
N MET A 92 -8.09 2.35 -15.85
CA MET A 92 -7.44 1.20 -16.53
C MET A 92 -8.45 0.41 -17.36
N ARG A 93 -9.66 0.19 -16.84
CA ARG A 93 -10.76 -0.45 -17.56
C ARG A 93 -11.24 0.38 -18.75
N HIS A 94 -11.35 1.69 -18.60
CA HIS A 94 -11.73 2.55 -19.71
C HIS A 94 -10.68 2.49 -20.82
N PHE A 95 -9.41 2.65 -20.45
CA PHE A 95 -8.29 2.59 -21.38
C PHE A 95 -8.24 1.24 -22.13
N LEU A 96 -8.35 0.12 -21.42
CA LEU A 96 -8.20 -1.21 -22.02
C LEU A 96 -9.30 -1.58 -23.02
N TRP A 97 -10.58 -1.22 -22.78
CA TRP A 97 -11.67 -1.56 -23.71
C TRP A 97 -11.91 -0.44 -24.70
N LYS A 98 -12.06 0.80 -24.24
CA LYS A 98 -12.44 1.92 -25.09
C LYS A 98 -11.27 2.52 -25.86
N GLY A 99 -10.12 2.72 -25.19
CA GLY A 99 -8.98 3.42 -25.79
C GLY A 99 -9.41 4.79 -26.32
N ASN A 100 -8.94 5.15 -27.52
CA ASN A 100 -9.32 6.39 -28.20
C ASN A 100 -10.59 6.27 -29.08
N SER A 101 -11.32 5.15 -29.00
CA SER A 101 -12.56 4.98 -29.79
C SER A 101 -13.74 5.66 -29.09
N ALA A 102 -14.63 6.30 -29.84
CA ALA A 102 -15.90 6.82 -29.29
C ALA A 102 -16.80 5.69 -28.75
N VAL A 103 -16.66 4.49 -29.32
CA VAL A 103 -17.44 3.28 -29.02
C VAL A 103 -16.56 2.26 -28.30
N GLY A 104 -17.03 1.74 -27.16
CA GLY A 104 -16.34 0.69 -26.42
C GLY A 104 -16.80 0.63 -24.96
N TYR A 105 -17.46 -0.47 -24.60
CA TYR A 105 -17.87 -0.76 -23.23
C TYR A 105 -17.03 -1.89 -22.63
N PRO A 106 -16.77 -1.87 -21.32
CA PRO A 106 -16.16 -3.00 -20.63
C PRO A 106 -17.03 -4.25 -20.80
N LYS A 107 -16.47 -5.31 -21.40
CA LYS A 107 -17.20 -6.56 -21.67
C LYS A 107 -17.11 -7.57 -20.52
N VAL A 108 -16.10 -7.42 -19.67
CA VAL A 108 -15.76 -8.38 -18.61
C VAL A 108 -15.63 -7.63 -17.29
N ALA A 109 -16.08 -8.25 -16.20
CA ALA A 109 -15.89 -7.70 -14.87
C ALA A 109 -14.40 -7.59 -14.56
N TRP A 110 -13.99 -6.49 -13.92
CA TRP A 110 -12.57 -6.23 -13.66
C TRP A 110 -11.94 -7.24 -12.69
N SER A 111 -12.73 -7.81 -11.79
CA SER A 111 -12.31 -8.93 -10.95
C SER A 111 -11.86 -10.14 -11.77
N ASP A 112 -12.53 -10.43 -12.88
CA ASP A 112 -12.19 -11.58 -13.74
C ASP A 112 -10.99 -11.27 -14.62
N VAL A 113 -10.87 -10.02 -15.07
CA VAL A 113 -9.67 -9.50 -15.75
C VAL A 113 -8.42 -9.64 -14.88
N CYS A 114 -8.57 -9.43 -13.57
CA CYS A 114 -7.48 -9.50 -12.61
C CYS A 114 -7.06 -10.92 -12.22
N ARG A 115 -7.78 -11.95 -12.67
CA ARG A 115 -7.38 -13.34 -12.39
C ARG A 115 -6.03 -13.68 -13.07
N PRO A 116 -5.31 -14.68 -12.54
CA PRO A 116 -4.15 -15.26 -13.21
C PRO A 116 -4.48 -15.70 -14.64
N MET A 117 -3.47 -15.76 -15.50
CA MET A 117 -3.69 -16.18 -16.90
C MET A 117 -4.10 -17.66 -16.97
N GLU A 118 -3.64 -18.46 -16.02
CA GLU A 118 -3.98 -19.86 -15.82
C GLU A 118 -5.47 -20.06 -15.50
N GLU A 119 -6.11 -19.05 -14.89
CA GLU A 119 -7.53 -19.03 -14.54
C GLU A 119 -8.40 -18.30 -15.59
N GLY A 120 -7.83 -18.02 -16.78
CA GLY A 120 -8.53 -17.33 -17.86
C GLY A 120 -8.63 -15.80 -17.71
N GLY A 121 -7.90 -15.22 -16.75
CA GLY A 121 -7.77 -13.77 -16.60
C GLY A 121 -6.72 -13.17 -17.53
N LEU A 122 -6.52 -11.85 -17.41
CA LEU A 122 -5.50 -11.14 -18.19
C LEU A 122 -4.19 -10.97 -17.41
N GLY A 123 -4.06 -11.49 -16.19
CA GLY A 123 -2.83 -11.38 -15.39
C GLY A 123 -2.51 -9.96 -14.90
N ILE A 124 -3.53 -9.11 -14.74
CA ILE A 124 -3.38 -7.81 -14.05
C ILE A 124 -3.58 -8.05 -12.56
N ARG A 125 -2.61 -7.71 -11.72
CA ARG A 125 -2.75 -7.89 -10.26
C ARG A 125 -3.85 -6.98 -9.70
N ASP A 126 -4.75 -7.56 -8.91
CA ASP A 126 -5.74 -6.80 -8.14
C ASP A 126 -5.04 -5.82 -7.17
N ILE A 127 -5.37 -4.53 -7.27
CA ILE A 127 -4.66 -3.48 -6.52
C ILE A 127 -4.95 -3.60 -5.03
N LEU A 128 -6.15 -4.02 -4.64
CA LEU A 128 -6.51 -4.17 -3.24
C LEU A 128 -5.75 -5.33 -2.58
N ALA A 129 -5.67 -6.48 -3.25
CA ALA A 129 -4.91 -7.63 -2.83
C ALA A 129 -3.41 -7.32 -2.78
N LEU A 130 -2.88 -6.65 -3.81
CA LEU A 130 -1.49 -6.21 -3.85
C LEU A 130 -1.17 -5.26 -2.69
N ASN A 131 -2.02 -4.27 -2.43
CA ASN A 131 -1.79 -3.32 -1.34
C ASN A 131 -1.83 -4.00 0.04
N LYS A 132 -2.78 -4.94 0.25
CA LYS A 132 -2.78 -5.78 1.45
C LYS A 132 -1.48 -6.57 1.58
N ALA A 133 -1.03 -7.25 0.52
CA ALA A 133 0.20 -8.05 0.55
C ALA A 133 1.44 -7.20 0.86
N LEU A 134 1.58 -6.03 0.25
CA LEU A 134 2.69 -5.10 0.50
C LEU A 134 2.69 -4.59 1.95
N MET A 135 1.51 -4.28 2.49
CA MET A 135 1.37 -3.83 3.88
C MET A 135 1.60 -4.97 4.86
N SER A 136 1.18 -6.19 4.52
CA SER A 136 1.50 -7.39 5.28
C SER A 136 3.01 -7.65 5.34
N ARG A 137 3.76 -7.39 4.26
CA ARG A 137 5.23 -7.46 4.27
C ARG A 137 5.85 -6.47 5.27
N HIS A 138 5.31 -5.26 5.37
CA HIS A 138 5.77 -4.31 6.40
C HIS A 138 5.46 -4.83 7.79
N LEU A 139 4.25 -5.32 8.04
CA LEU A 139 3.91 -5.91 9.33
C LEU A 139 4.82 -7.10 9.67
N TRP A 140 5.16 -7.94 8.69
CA TRP A 140 6.10 -9.05 8.86
C TRP A 140 7.48 -8.59 9.30
N ASN A 141 8.01 -7.50 8.73
CA ASN A 141 9.29 -6.93 9.17
C ASN A 141 9.26 -6.49 10.65
N VAL A 142 8.10 -6.02 11.12
CA VAL A 142 7.88 -5.66 12.54
C VAL A 142 7.79 -6.92 13.41
N ILE A 143 7.07 -7.96 12.96
CA ILE A 143 6.94 -9.24 13.70
C ILE A 143 8.30 -9.90 13.86
N GLN A 144 9.09 -9.98 12.79
CA GLN A 144 10.45 -10.53 12.82
C GLN A 144 11.45 -9.66 13.59
N SER A 145 11.01 -8.50 14.09
CA SER A 145 11.86 -7.55 14.80
C SER A 145 13.16 -7.27 14.05
N ASN A 146 13.06 -7.03 12.73
CA ASN A 146 14.23 -6.85 11.89
C ASN A 146 14.96 -5.55 12.27
N GLN A 147 15.94 -5.68 13.16
CA GLN A 147 16.71 -4.58 13.73
C GLN A 147 17.60 -3.88 12.69
N SER A 148 17.73 -4.38 11.46
CA SER A 148 18.46 -3.63 10.41
C SER A 148 17.70 -2.39 9.93
N SER A 149 16.39 -2.30 10.18
CA SER A 149 15.55 -1.23 9.63
C SER A 149 15.18 -0.20 10.68
N ILE A 150 15.63 1.06 10.49
CA ILE A 150 15.41 2.16 11.44
C ILE A 150 13.92 2.38 11.75
N TRP A 151 13.04 2.28 10.75
CA TRP A 151 11.61 2.47 10.99
C TRP A 151 11.01 1.34 11.84
N VAL A 152 11.51 0.10 11.72
CA VAL A 152 11.09 -1.03 12.56
C VAL A 152 11.54 -0.80 14.00
N GLN A 153 12.80 -0.39 14.21
CA GLN A 153 13.31 0.00 15.52
C GLN A 153 12.47 1.11 16.14
N TRP A 154 12.15 2.15 15.35
CA TRP A 154 11.34 3.27 15.81
C TRP A 154 9.94 2.81 16.25
N ILE A 155 9.28 1.94 15.48
CA ILE A 155 7.98 1.37 15.86
C ILE A 155 8.11 0.52 17.13
N ALA A 156 9.16 -0.29 17.25
CA ALA A 156 9.40 -1.12 18.42
C ALA A 156 9.51 -0.27 19.70
N HIS A 157 10.26 0.83 19.64
CA HIS A 157 10.41 1.74 20.77
C HIS A 157 9.17 2.60 21.06
N THR A 158 8.51 3.13 20.02
CA THR A 158 7.41 4.10 20.21
C THR A 158 6.05 3.46 20.43
N HIS A 159 5.72 2.45 19.61
CA HIS A 159 4.39 1.83 19.57
C HIS A 159 4.32 0.50 20.31
N LEU A 160 5.34 -0.36 20.22
CA LEU A 160 5.33 -1.67 20.89
C LEU A 160 5.76 -1.57 22.36
N ARG A 161 6.78 -0.77 22.69
CA ARG A 161 7.26 -0.56 24.07
C ARG A 161 7.48 -1.89 24.82
N HIS A 162 8.21 -2.82 24.20
CA HIS A 162 8.47 -4.19 24.70
C HIS A 162 7.25 -5.13 24.75
N LYS A 163 6.09 -4.72 24.22
CA LYS A 163 4.94 -5.60 24.06
C LYS A 163 4.97 -6.30 22.69
N SER A 164 4.37 -7.47 22.64
CA SER A 164 4.16 -8.19 21.39
C SER A 164 3.22 -7.43 20.44
N VAL A 165 3.49 -7.51 19.14
CA VAL A 165 2.61 -7.05 18.06
C VAL A 165 1.19 -7.64 18.18
N TRP A 166 1.09 -8.84 18.75
CA TRP A 166 -0.16 -9.59 18.88
C TRP A 166 -1.05 -9.07 20.03
N THR A 167 -0.45 -8.56 21.11
CA THR A 167 -1.19 -8.09 22.31
C THR A 167 -1.41 -6.59 22.35
N VAL A 168 -0.66 -5.80 21.58
CA VAL A 168 -0.84 -4.34 21.53
C VAL A 168 -2.24 -3.97 21.04
N ASP A 169 -2.86 -3.00 21.73
CA ASP A 169 -4.17 -2.48 21.37
C ASP A 169 -4.09 -1.63 20.10
N ALA A 170 -5.03 -1.87 19.18
CA ALA A 170 -5.18 -1.14 17.94
C ALA A 170 -5.94 0.20 18.09
N LYS A 171 -6.27 0.63 19.32
CA LYS A 171 -6.87 1.97 19.57
C LYS A 171 -5.83 3.09 19.64
N GLY A 172 -4.60 2.80 20.06
CA GLY A 172 -3.53 3.79 20.17
C GLY A 172 -2.75 4.03 18.87
N GLY A 173 -2.11 5.20 18.76
CA GLY A 173 -1.14 5.52 17.70
C GLY A 173 -1.72 6.10 16.41
N SER A 174 -0.86 6.20 15.39
CA SER A 174 -1.21 6.81 14.11
C SER A 174 -2.27 5.99 13.37
N TRP A 175 -3.00 6.63 12.45
CA TRP A 175 -4.00 5.93 11.64
C TRP A 175 -3.38 4.77 10.84
N GLY A 176 -2.20 4.98 10.27
CA GLY A 176 -1.45 3.97 9.53
C GLY A 176 -1.12 2.76 10.39
N TRP A 177 -0.60 2.99 11.60
CA TRP A 177 -0.28 1.93 12.56
C TRP A 177 -1.49 1.07 12.90
N ARG A 178 -2.63 1.69 13.25
CA ARG A 178 -3.86 0.97 13.58
C ARG A 178 -4.38 0.12 12.42
N LYS A 179 -4.19 0.57 11.19
CA LYS A 179 -4.57 -0.19 10.00
C LYS A 179 -3.60 -1.31 9.69
N LEU A 180 -2.30 -1.09 9.88
CA LEU A 180 -1.25 -2.11 9.76
C LEU A 180 -1.52 -3.24 10.76
N LEU A 181 -1.78 -2.93 12.02
CA LEU A 181 -2.08 -3.93 13.07
C LEU A 181 -3.29 -4.80 12.75
N ARG A 182 -4.31 -4.29 12.05
CA ARG A 182 -5.47 -5.11 11.66
C ARG A 182 -5.10 -6.27 10.72
N LEU A 183 -4.00 -6.14 9.98
CA LEU A 183 -3.50 -7.21 9.09
C LEU A 183 -2.94 -8.41 9.86
N ARG A 184 -2.70 -8.30 11.17
CA ARG A 184 -2.22 -9.40 12.01
C ARG A 184 -3.13 -10.63 11.93
N SER A 185 -4.45 -10.40 11.98
CA SER A 185 -5.46 -11.47 11.89
C SER A 185 -5.43 -12.21 10.57
N ALA A 186 -5.13 -11.50 9.47
CA ALA A 186 -5.01 -12.09 8.15
C ALA A 186 -3.68 -12.80 7.94
N LEU A 187 -2.63 -12.42 8.67
CA LEU A 187 -1.30 -13.03 8.59
C LEU A 187 -1.14 -14.24 9.51
N LEU A 188 -1.81 -14.26 10.66
CA LEU A 188 -1.64 -15.29 11.67
C LEU A 188 -1.76 -16.73 11.14
N PRO A 189 -2.71 -17.05 10.23
CA PRO A 189 -2.82 -18.42 9.68
C PRO A 189 -1.60 -18.88 8.87
N TYR A 190 -0.78 -17.94 8.40
CA TYR A 190 0.37 -18.19 7.54
C TYR A 190 1.71 -18.08 8.27
N ILE A 191 1.70 -17.91 9.59
CA ILE A 191 2.90 -17.74 10.41
C ILE A 191 3.06 -18.96 11.30
N GLU A 192 4.22 -19.59 11.21
CA GLU A 192 4.66 -20.61 12.14
C GLU A 192 5.60 -19.99 13.18
N PHE A 193 5.32 -20.25 14.45
CA PHE A 193 6.12 -19.75 15.56
C PHE A 193 7.16 -20.80 15.95
N LYS A 194 8.44 -20.44 15.80
CA LYS A 194 9.53 -21.24 16.32
C LYS A 194 9.87 -20.77 17.73
N VAL A 195 9.64 -21.63 18.73
CA VAL A 195 9.99 -21.34 20.11
C VAL A 195 11.51 -21.22 20.23
N GLY A 196 11.97 -20.07 20.71
CA GLY A 196 13.38 -19.75 20.94
C GLY A 196 13.70 -19.51 22.41
N ASN A 197 14.80 -18.82 22.67
CA ASN A 197 15.31 -18.46 23.99
C ASN A 197 14.52 -17.33 24.72
N GLY A 198 13.39 -16.88 24.17
CA GLY A 198 12.58 -15.82 24.76
C GLY A 198 12.92 -14.38 24.33
N GLU A 199 13.97 -14.18 23.53
CA GLU A 199 14.36 -12.82 23.06
C GLU A 199 13.45 -12.30 21.94
N ILE A 200 12.95 -13.21 21.11
CA ILE A 200 12.11 -12.90 19.93
C ILE A 200 10.66 -13.33 20.17
N PHE A 201 10.45 -14.38 20.97
CA PHE A 201 9.15 -15.01 21.21
C PHE A 201 8.76 -14.94 22.68
N SER A 202 7.58 -14.38 22.96
CA SER A 202 7.01 -14.31 24.31
C SER A 202 5.96 -15.40 24.51
N ILE A 203 6.28 -16.35 25.40
CA ILE A 203 5.39 -17.44 25.85
C ILE A 203 3.98 -16.95 26.22
N TRP A 204 3.86 -15.76 26.83
CA TRP A 204 2.59 -15.24 27.36
C TRP A 204 1.84 -14.32 26.40
N HIS A 205 2.52 -13.81 25.38
CA HIS A 205 1.98 -12.74 24.53
C HIS A 205 1.94 -13.11 23.06
N ASP A 206 2.72 -14.09 22.63
CA ASP A 206 2.71 -14.56 21.25
C ASP A 206 1.82 -15.79 21.11
N PRO A 207 1.07 -15.89 20.01
CA PRO A 207 0.23 -17.04 19.77
C PRO A 207 1.10 -18.28 19.53
N TRP A 208 0.76 -19.37 20.20
CA TRP A 208 1.46 -20.65 20.09
C TRP A 208 1.13 -21.41 18.82
N HIS A 209 -0.09 -21.22 18.31
CA HIS A 209 -0.60 -21.90 17.12
C HIS A 209 -1.49 -20.94 16.32
N SER A 210 -1.62 -21.17 15.02
CA SER A 210 -2.40 -20.35 14.08
C SER A 210 -3.90 -20.26 14.41
N SER A 211 -4.40 -21.14 15.28
CA SER A 211 -5.78 -21.24 15.75
C SER A 211 -6.06 -20.51 17.07
N ALA A 212 -5.09 -19.80 17.66
CA ALA A 212 -5.17 -19.29 19.03
C ALA A 212 -5.77 -17.87 19.19
N LEU A 213 -6.57 -17.35 18.25
CA LEU A 213 -7.28 -16.07 18.39
C LEU A 213 -8.72 -16.13 17.88
#